data_AF-A0A0L0HG87-F1
#
_entry.id   AF-A0A0L0HG87-F1
#
_cell.length_a   1.000
_cell.length_b   1.000
_cell.length_c   1.000
_cell.angle_alpha   90.00
_cell.angle_beta   90.00
_cell.angle_gamma   90.00
#
_symmetry.space_group_name_H-M   'P 1'
#
loop_
_entity.id
_entity.type
_entity.pdbx_description
1 polymer ?
#
loop_
_entity_poly.entity_id
_entity_poly.type
_entity_poly.pdbx_seq_one_letter_code
_entity_poly.pdbx_strand_id
1 'polypeptide(L)'
;MSRRVFCLITLTLCLIFFNSSSNASPLPSKGSLWHRHWNKWSHWWANKHCRRTWGECHEYEHSSSSHSSRTTSTLPYSATKTPEDEPCDDDDIKPTATATIASTSTLQSSVPSSTPTCIPSTTFNFITRRGNNLYDGDQPFRFVSANTPSLLMTGDRPNSGREVPDPFEQDDLMQSIAGLGGRVARTYTFSVGYHIISLRTYNEEAFVGVDNAIAAARRNGVRLIIPFINNDITEYNTGEKWFYGSYGAFAELRNQPKEAFFTNATLRQDFKDFITDVLSRINTVTGIRYGDDPTILAWEFGNELGGWTNPPPPADWRSDIAGHIKTLAPNTLVLDGTIGGSSRWLALQDQNIDILGNHYYGINDRQNMRKEAALAASYGKAFISGEFGLTDPGTYNEIMDETVSNVNVTGALIWSLRGHTSFGGFYVHSEGKNDTSNTYEIVSYHVPGFPADTTDKFGPEEQSVIPALRSRALAIQGCPSSMPHITPQAPVLFTANGGRLIWRGSAWAASYRIFRTAFGTEFNETAPLATGVLDRKSINRLVTVGTLWTDATLPNGERYLYKVQAVGVEGQLSPISNSVASSAD
;
A
#
# COMPACT_ATOMS: atom_id res chain seq x y z
N MET A 1 39.30 34.58 49.05
CA MET A 1 38.94 34.63 47.61
C MET A 1 39.42 33.33 46.98
N SER A 2 38.50 32.39 46.77
CA SER A 2 38.65 31.05 47.36
C SER A 2 37.81 29.97 46.65
N ARG A 3 38.49 28.88 46.25
CA ARG A 3 38.10 27.44 46.30
C ARG A 3 36.90 26.98 45.42
N ARG A 4 36.74 25.74 44.95
CA ARG A 4 37.46 24.44 44.78
C ARG A 4 36.39 23.49 44.14
N VAL A 5 36.70 22.66 43.13
CA VAL A 5 36.87 21.18 43.19
C VAL A 5 35.60 20.31 43.42
N PHE A 6 35.32 19.43 42.42
CA PHE A 6 34.86 18.02 42.43
C PHE A 6 33.59 17.50 43.20
N CYS A 7 32.87 16.63 42.46
CA CYS A 7 32.32 15.28 42.78
C CYS A 7 31.07 15.00 43.65
N LEU A 8 30.13 14.30 42.99
CA LEU A 8 29.53 12.96 43.28
C LEU A 8 28.55 12.73 44.47
N ILE A 9 27.54 11.87 44.17
CA ILE A 9 26.92 10.79 44.99
C ILE A 9 25.45 10.91 45.47
N THR A 10 24.64 9.96 44.93
CA THR A 10 23.45 9.17 45.40
C THR A 10 22.21 9.83 46.03
N LEU A 11 20.96 9.54 45.59
CA LEU A 11 20.11 8.31 45.67
C LEU A 11 19.38 8.17 47.03
N THR A 12 18.03 8.06 46.99
CA THR A 12 17.16 7.08 47.73
C THR A 12 15.88 7.63 48.46
N LEU A 13 14.72 7.04 48.07
CA LEU A 13 13.45 6.67 48.78
C LEU A 13 12.48 7.65 49.47
N CYS A 14 11.17 7.53 49.13
CA CYS A 14 10.02 7.02 49.95
C CYS A 14 8.67 7.40 49.27
N LEU A 15 7.83 6.49 48.75
CA LEU A 15 6.80 5.62 49.38
C LEU A 15 5.59 6.35 50.03
N ILE A 16 4.37 5.92 49.61
CA ILE A 16 3.20 5.48 50.43
C ILE A 16 1.90 6.35 50.54
N PHE A 17 0.79 5.76 50.01
CA PHE A 17 -0.67 5.80 50.36
C PHE A 17 -1.51 7.11 50.23
N PHE A 18 -2.87 7.19 50.17
CA PHE A 18 -4.10 6.34 50.32
C PHE A 18 -5.21 7.08 49.49
N ASN A 19 -5.96 6.46 48.57
CA ASN A 19 -7.36 5.95 48.61
C ASN A 19 -8.55 6.93 48.86
N SER A 20 -9.69 6.54 48.26
CA SER A 20 -11.12 6.77 48.63
C SER A 20 -11.94 7.93 48.02
N SER A 21 -12.89 7.56 47.14
CA SER A 21 -14.38 7.76 47.16
C SER A 21 -14.96 9.14 47.54
N SER A 22 -16.10 9.66 47.05
CA SER A 22 -17.19 9.25 46.16
C SER A 22 -18.25 10.39 46.18
N ASN A 23 -19.09 10.44 45.15
CA ASN A 23 -20.47 10.96 45.10
C ASN A 23 -20.82 12.45 44.79
N ALA A 24 -21.68 12.54 43.76
CA ALA A 24 -22.90 13.38 43.59
C ALA A 24 -22.85 14.69 42.76
N SER A 25 -23.64 14.68 41.68
CA SER A 25 -24.08 15.74 40.74
C SER A 25 -25.09 16.74 41.37
N PRO A 26 -25.71 17.75 40.67
CA PRO A 26 -25.45 18.43 39.37
C PRO A 26 -25.57 20.01 39.33
N LEU A 27 -24.91 20.65 38.33
CA LEU A 27 -25.17 21.96 37.61
C LEU A 27 -25.28 23.31 38.41
N PRO A 28 -25.06 24.54 37.84
CA PRO A 28 -24.93 24.97 36.43
C PRO A 28 -23.80 26.00 36.07
N SER A 29 -23.60 26.18 34.76
CA SER A 29 -23.02 27.30 33.96
C SER A 29 -22.19 28.44 34.59
N LYS A 30 -20.94 28.59 34.11
CA LYS A 30 -20.17 29.80 33.69
C LYS A 30 -18.70 29.34 33.60
N GLY A 31 -18.01 29.36 32.46
CA GLY A 31 -17.62 30.56 31.74
C GLY A 31 -16.14 30.87 32.04
N SER A 32 -15.26 30.48 31.11
CA SER A 32 -13.90 30.94 30.84
C SER A 32 -12.73 30.58 31.79
N LEU A 33 -11.56 30.42 31.12
CA LEU A 33 -10.19 30.21 31.61
C LEU A 33 -9.83 28.74 31.87
N TRP A 34 -9.28 28.06 30.86
CA TRP A 34 -8.08 27.18 30.90
C TRP A 34 -7.89 26.54 29.51
N HIS A 35 -7.45 27.33 28.54
CA HIS A 35 -6.85 26.84 27.29
C HIS A 35 -5.67 27.75 26.94
N ARG A 36 -4.46 27.35 27.33
CA ARG A 36 -3.19 27.81 26.75
C ARG A 36 -2.14 26.75 27.06
N HIS A 37 -1.97 25.78 26.17
CA HIS A 37 -0.70 25.13 25.81
C HIS A 37 -0.95 24.11 24.69
N TRP A 38 -1.43 24.60 23.54
CA TRP A 38 -1.25 23.93 22.26
C TRP A 38 -1.42 24.97 21.16
N ASN A 39 -0.29 25.57 20.77
CA ASN A 39 -0.02 26.26 19.51
C ASN A 39 1.24 27.13 19.69
N LYS A 40 2.41 26.50 19.55
CA LYS A 40 3.63 27.13 19.02
C LYS A 40 4.37 26.05 18.23
N TRP A 41 5.12 26.46 17.22
CA TRP A 41 5.74 25.63 16.15
C TRP A 41 4.95 25.53 14.83
N SER A 42 4.34 26.65 14.41
CA SER A 42 4.23 27.02 13.00
C SER A 42 5.18 28.20 12.76
N HIS A 43 6.10 28.06 11.79
CA HIS A 43 7.22 28.95 11.41
C HIS A 43 8.62 28.52 11.86
N TRP A 44 9.10 27.37 11.37
CA TRP A 44 10.49 27.22 10.93
C TRP A 44 10.66 25.92 10.11
N TRP A 45 10.52 26.00 8.78
CA TRP A 45 11.14 25.15 7.75
C TRP A 45 10.40 25.27 6.42
N ALA A 46 10.61 26.40 5.74
CA ALA A 46 10.62 26.47 4.29
C ALA A 46 12.06 26.89 3.93
N ASN A 47 12.69 26.20 2.99
CA ASN A 47 14.10 26.26 2.59
C ASN A 47 15.09 25.41 3.41
N LYS A 48 15.30 24.16 2.97
CA LYS A 48 16.61 23.65 2.51
C LYS A 48 16.47 22.18 2.10
N HIS A 49 16.41 21.94 0.79
CA HIS A 49 17.49 21.27 0.05
C HIS A 49 17.02 20.89 -1.36
N CYS A 50 17.34 21.77 -2.32
CA CYS A 50 17.52 21.38 -3.70
C CYS A 50 18.99 21.64 -4.05
N ARG A 51 19.63 20.63 -4.65
CA ARG A 51 20.89 20.65 -5.43
C ARG A 51 22.23 20.78 -4.68
N ARG A 52 23.00 19.70 -4.76
CA ARG A 52 24.42 19.76 -5.16
C ARG A 52 24.55 19.13 -6.54
N THR A 53 24.46 19.95 -7.58
CA THR A 53 25.09 19.70 -8.87
C THR A 53 26.32 20.59 -8.91
N TRP A 54 27.49 19.98 -9.10
CA TRP A 54 28.74 20.68 -9.37
C TRP A 54 28.67 21.36 -10.75
N GLY A 55 29.22 22.58 -10.87
CA GLY A 55 29.49 23.24 -12.14
C GLY A 55 29.10 24.71 -12.24
N GLU A 56 29.92 25.55 -11.60
CA GLU A 56 30.33 26.92 -11.97
C GLU A 56 29.30 28.00 -12.35
N CYS A 57 29.31 29.04 -11.51
CA CYS A 57 28.68 30.35 -11.68
C CYS A 57 29.44 31.20 -12.71
N HIS A 58 28.70 31.90 -13.57
CA HIS A 58 29.00 33.29 -13.91
C HIS A 58 27.70 34.09 -13.85
N GLU A 59 27.65 35.03 -12.90
CA GLU A 59 26.65 36.08 -12.78
C GLU A 59 26.80 37.09 -13.92
N TYR A 60 25.69 37.62 -14.43
CA TYR A 60 25.45 39.06 -14.48
C TYR A 60 23.95 39.36 -14.65
N GLU A 61 23.52 40.38 -13.92
CA GLU A 61 22.14 40.79 -13.64
C GLU A 61 21.40 41.53 -14.77
N HIS A 62 20.07 41.46 -14.67
CA HIS A 62 19.05 42.49 -14.94
C HIS A 62 19.07 43.29 -16.27
N SER A 63 18.05 43.10 -17.11
CA SER A 63 16.76 43.85 -17.03
C SER A 63 15.98 43.85 -18.36
N SER A 64 14.67 43.66 -18.21
CA SER A 64 13.52 44.15 -18.97
C SER A 64 13.62 44.62 -20.44
N SER A 65 12.59 44.13 -21.16
CA SER A 65 11.72 44.86 -22.11
C SER A 65 11.99 44.73 -23.61
N SER A 66 10.95 44.16 -24.24
CA SER A 66 10.50 44.23 -25.62
C SER A 66 10.81 45.51 -26.39
N HIS A 67 11.29 45.39 -27.63
CA HIS A 67 10.57 45.83 -28.83
C HIS A 67 11.29 45.42 -30.13
N SER A 68 10.52 44.77 -31.01
CA SER A 68 10.39 45.02 -32.45
C SER A 68 11.62 45.33 -33.33
N SER A 69 11.77 44.44 -34.31
CA SER A 69 12.04 44.70 -35.74
C SER A 69 13.44 45.11 -36.20
N ARG A 70 13.97 44.28 -37.13
CA ARG A 70 14.18 44.58 -38.56
C ARG A 70 15.59 44.21 -39.08
N THR A 71 15.57 43.18 -39.93
CA THR A 71 16.13 43.12 -41.30
C THR A 71 17.65 43.15 -41.53
N THR A 72 18.11 41.98 -42.04
CA THR A 72 18.84 41.73 -43.30
C THR A 72 20.29 42.21 -43.49
N SER A 73 21.13 41.19 -43.76
CA SER A 73 22.10 41.08 -44.87
C SER A 73 23.31 42.01 -44.80
N THR A 74 24.56 41.61 -45.09
CA THR A 74 25.12 40.70 -46.09
C THR A 74 26.63 40.54 -45.74
N LEU A 75 27.22 39.43 -46.20
CA LEU A 75 28.67 39.13 -46.35
C LEU A 75 29.42 40.20 -47.19
N PRO A 76 30.74 40.13 -47.56
CA PRO A 76 31.75 39.04 -47.49
C PRO A 76 33.26 39.44 -47.26
N TYR A 77 34.16 38.45 -47.41
CA TYR A 77 35.58 38.52 -47.90
C TYR A 77 36.68 38.94 -46.87
N SER A 78 37.91 38.39 -46.77
CA SER A 78 38.65 37.27 -47.39
C SER A 78 40.01 37.03 -46.68
N ALA A 79 40.50 35.77 -46.72
CA ALA A 79 41.89 35.25 -46.86
C ALA A 79 43.00 35.70 -45.85
N THR A 80 43.97 34.90 -45.40
CA THR A 80 44.82 33.88 -46.06
C THR A 80 45.65 33.03 -45.05
N LYS A 81 46.01 31.81 -45.50
CA LYS A 81 47.24 30.99 -45.27
C LYS A 81 47.39 30.05 -44.04
N THR A 82 47.59 28.78 -44.38
CA THR A 82 48.06 27.58 -43.65
C THR A 82 49.61 27.52 -43.60
N PRO A 83 50.28 26.58 -42.84
CA PRO A 83 50.42 25.15 -43.26
C PRO A 83 50.47 24.07 -42.12
N GLU A 84 50.19 22.81 -42.52
CA GLU A 84 50.76 21.49 -42.12
C GLU A 84 50.61 21.01 -40.64
N ASP A 85 50.23 19.76 -40.27
CA ASP A 85 50.57 18.40 -40.75
C ASP A 85 49.49 17.31 -40.42
N GLU A 86 49.68 16.13 -41.02
CA GLU A 86 48.83 14.93 -41.26
C GLU A 86 48.25 14.10 -40.07
N PRO A 87 47.24 13.21 -40.35
CA PRO A 87 46.68 12.25 -39.39
C PRO A 87 47.32 10.85 -39.47
N CYS A 88 47.40 10.15 -38.33
CA CYS A 88 47.82 8.75 -38.25
C CYS A 88 46.61 7.79 -38.28
N ASP A 89 46.75 6.75 -39.11
CA ASP A 89 45.98 5.51 -39.17
C ASP A 89 46.05 4.71 -37.85
N ASP A 90 44.98 3.97 -37.52
CA ASP A 90 45.08 2.78 -36.67
C ASP A 90 43.98 1.74 -36.99
N ASP A 91 44.42 0.70 -37.69
CA ASP A 91 44.10 -0.73 -37.68
C ASP A 91 42.69 -1.28 -37.35
N ASP A 92 42.16 -1.93 -38.39
CA ASP A 92 41.11 -2.96 -38.41
C ASP A 92 41.56 -4.25 -37.69
N ILE A 93 40.88 -4.66 -36.61
CA ILE A 93 40.94 -6.02 -36.06
C ILE A 93 39.56 -6.67 -36.15
N LYS A 94 39.41 -7.60 -37.11
CA LYS A 94 38.28 -8.53 -37.19
C LYS A 94 38.49 -9.74 -36.26
N PRO A 95 37.47 -10.19 -35.52
CA PRO A 95 37.42 -11.56 -35.01
C PRO A 95 36.69 -12.48 -36.00
N THR A 96 37.40 -13.51 -36.46
CA THR A 96 36.86 -14.62 -37.24
C THR A 96 36.21 -15.64 -36.30
N ALA A 97 34.88 -15.76 -36.31
CA ALA A 97 34.18 -16.88 -35.70
C ALA A 97 33.45 -17.66 -36.80
N THR A 98 33.94 -18.86 -37.09
CA THR A 98 33.35 -19.81 -38.05
C THR A 98 32.16 -20.49 -37.39
N ALA A 99 30.93 -20.05 -37.71
CA ALA A 99 29.71 -20.75 -37.30
C ALA A 99 29.29 -21.75 -38.38
N THR A 100 29.28 -23.04 -38.03
CA THR A 100 28.72 -24.13 -38.81
C THR A 100 27.19 -23.99 -38.83
N ILE A 101 26.59 -23.82 -40.01
CA ILE A 101 25.13 -23.76 -40.17
C ILE A 101 24.58 -25.19 -40.07
N ALA A 102 24.01 -25.54 -38.92
CA ALA A 102 23.11 -26.67 -38.79
C ALA A 102 21.67 -26.18 -39.05
N SER A 103 21.02 -26.78 -40.03
CA SER A 103 19.62 -26.55 -40.39
C SER A 103 18.68 -27.06 -39.29
N THR A 104 18.24 -26.18 -38.41
CA THR A 104 17.14 -26.47 -37.48
C THR A 104 15.80 -26.14 -38.13
N SER A 105 15.05 -27.21 -38.43
CA SER A 105 13.62 -27.19 -38.70
C SER A 105 12.88 -26.41 -37.61
N THR A 106 12.27 -25.28 -37.97
CA THR A 106 11.34 -24.54 -37.13
C THR A 106 10.07 -25.34 -36.93
N LEU A 107 9.97 -26.06 -35.81
CA LEU A 107 8.70 -26.50 -35.26
C LEU A 107 7.98 -25.26 -34.73
N GLN A 108 7.02 -24.79 -35.51
CA GLN A 108 6.10 -23.72 -35.15
C GLN A 108 5.18 -24.26 -34.05
N SER A 109 5.52 -24.01 -32.78
CA SER A 109 4.61 -24.34 -31.68
C SER A 109 3.41 -23.41 -31.77
N SER A 110 2.27 -23.94 -32.18
CA SER A 110 0.99 -23.26 -32.05
C SER A 110 0.69 -23.08 -30.56
N VAL A 111 0.93 -21.87 -30.03
CA VAL A 111 0.45 -21.48 -28.71
C VAL A 111 -1.07 -21.44 -28.81
N PRO A 112 -1.83 -22.27 -28.04
CA PRO A 112 -3.28 -22.20 -28.07
C PRO A 112 -3.71 -20.81 -27.58
N SER A 113 -4.54 -20.14 -28.38
CA SER A 113 -5.24 -18.92 -27.98
C SER A 113 -6.26 -19.28 -26.90
N SER A 114 -5.80 -19.30 -25.65
CA SER A 114 -6.68 -19.34 -24.49
C SER A 114 -7.29 -17.95 -24.32
N THR A 115 -8.61 -17.87 -24.38
CA THR A 115 -9.36 -16.66 -24.06
C THR A 115 -9.03 -16.27 -22.61
N PRO A 116 -8.76 -14.99 -22.29
CA PRO A 116 -8.47 -14.57 -20.92
C PRO A 116 -9.62 -14.97 -19.99
N THR A 117 -9.33 -15.75 -18.95
CA THR A 117 -10.32 -16.04 -17.90
C THR A 117 -10.34 -14.86 -16.94
N CYS A 118 -11.31 -13.98 -17.16
CA CYS A 118 -11.46 -12.73 -16.41
C CYS A 118 -12.15 -12.88 -15.05
N ILE A 119 -12.49 -14.11 -14.66
CA ILE A 119 -13.08 -14.41 -13.36
C ILE A 119 -11.96 -14.91 -12.44
N PRO A 120 -11.85 -14.40 -11.20
CA PRO A 120 -10.87 -14.90 -10.24
C PRO A 120 -10.98 -16.42 -10.05
N SER A 121 -9.88 -17.13 -10.30
CA SER A 121 -9.78 -18.56 -10.02
C SER A 121 -9.52 -18.78 -8.53
N THR A 122 -10.27 -19.68 -7.92
CA THR A 122 -10.00 -20.18 -6.56
C THR A 122 -9.05 -21.39 -6.55
N THR A 123 -8.63 -21.85 -7.74
CA THR A 123 -7.53 -22.82 -7.88
C THR A 123 -6.23 -22.06 -8.08
N PHE A 124 -5.28 -22.27 -7.17
CA PHE A 124 -4.03 -21.53 -7.13
C PHE A 124 -2.87 -22.42 -7.60
N ASN A 125 -2.30 -22.11 -8.76
CA ASN A 125 -0.93 -22.53 -9.05
C ASN A 125 0.03 -21.55 -8.40
N PHE A 126 1.25 -22.01 -8.10
CA PHE A 126 2.36 -21.09 -7.86
C PHE A 126 2.58 -20.23 -9.11
N ILE A 127 2.73 -18.93 -8.91
CA ILE A 127 3.12 -18.03 -9.99
C ILE A 127 4.58 -18.30 -10.32
N THR A 128 4.85 -18.57 -11.60
CA THR A 128 6.19 -18.89 -12.08
C THR A 128 6.75 -17.74 -12.90
N ARG A 129 8.07 -17.51 -12.79
CA ARG A 129 8.80 -16.58 -13.65
C ARG A 129 9.41 -17.34 -14.83
N ARG A 130 9.14 -16.89 -16.06
CA ARG A 130 9.80 -17.38 -17.28
C ARG A 130 10.40 -16.19 -18.02
N GLY A 131 11.72 -16.09 -18.03
CA GLY A 131 12.39 -14.84 -18.40
C GLY A 131 11.94 -13.71 -17.48
N ASN A 132 11.61 -12.55 -18.03
CA ASN A 132 11.15 -11.39 -17.29
C ASN A 132 9.63 -11.33 -17.03
N ASN A 133 8.88 -12.37 -17.38
CA ASN A 133 7.42 -12.40 -17.27
C ASN A 133 6.95 -13.42 -16.23
N LEU A 134 5.81 -13.12 -15.60
CA LEU A 134 5.15 -14.03 -14.66
C LEU A 134 4.00 -14.79 -15.32
N TYR A 135 3.71 -15.99 -14.83
CA TYR A 135 2.68 -16.89 -15.35
C TYR A 135 1.93 -17.62 -14.22
N ASP A 136 0.61 -17.72 -14.37
CA ASP A 136 -0.24 -18.65 -13.60
C ASP A 136 -0.58 -19.84 -14.52
N GLY A 137 0.05 -21.00 -14.24
CA GLY A 137 0.11 -22.07 -15.23
C GLY A 137 0.77 -21.56 -16.51
N ASP A 138 0.09 -21.64 -17.65
CA ASP A 138 0.55 -21.12 -18.93
C ASP A 138 0.02 -19.73 -19.28
N GLN A 139 -0.82 -19.13 -18.43
CA GLN A 139 -1.39 -17.82 -18.67
C GLN A 139 -0.46 -16.72 -18.18
N PRO A 140 -0.14 -15.69 -19.00
CA PRO A 140 0.56 -14.50 -18.53
C PRO A 140 -0.14 -13.89 -17.31
N PHE A 141 0.66 -13.57 -16.29
CA PHE A 141 0.18 -13.01 -15.04
C PHE A 141 0.71 -11.58 -14.89
N ARG A 142 -0.14 -10.61 -15.19
CA ARG A 142 0.13 -9.18 -15.02
C ARG A 142 -1.01 -8.54 -14.24
N PHE A 143 -0.74 -7.44 -13.54
CA PHE A 143 -1.72 -6.83 -12.65
C PHE A 143 -1.57 -5.31 -12.49
N VAL A 144 -2.69 -4.63 -12.35
CA VAL A 144 -2.78 -3.30 -11.73
C VAL A 144 -3.70 -3.47 -10.53
N SER A 145 -3.26 -3.09 -9.35
CA SER A 145 -3.97 -3.37 -8.09
C SER A 145 -3.56 -2.38 -6.99
N ALA A 146 -3.72 -2.74 -5.71
CA ALA A 146 -3.44 -1.84 -4.59
C ALA A 146 -2.65 -2.49 -3.44
N ASN A 147 -1.96 -1.63 -2.69
CA ASN A 147 -1.43 -1.91 -1.36
C ASN A 147 -2.58 -1.88 -0.32
N THR A 148 -2.53 -2.81 0.63
CA THR A 148 -3.50 -3.00 1.70
C THR A 148 -2.76 -3.07 3.05
N PRO A 149 -2.25 -1.94 3.56
CA PRO A 149 -1.34 -1.94 4.71
C PRO A 149 -2.02 -2.36 6.02
N SER A 150 -3.34 -2.22 6.12
CA SER A 150 -4.13 -2.65 7.27
C SER A 150 -4.37 -4.16 7.32
N LEU A 151 -3.95 -4.94 6.31
CA LEU A 151 -4.35 -6.35 6.17
C LEU A 151 -3.77 -7.27 7.25
N LEU A 152 -2.54 -7.00 7.72
CA LEU A 152 -1.87 -7.81 8.75
C LEU A 152 -1.99 -7.19 10.15
N MET A 153 -2.19 -5.88 10.21
CA MET A 153 -2.31 -5.11 11.45
C MET A 153 -3.06 -3.83 11.14
N THR A 154 -4.12 -3.53 11.90
CA THR A 154 -4.82 -2.26 11.76
C THR A 154 -4.29 -1.24 12.76
N GLY A 155 -3.95 -0.06 12.25
CA GLY A 155 -3.52 1.10 13.01
C GLY A 155 -4.54 2.23 13.10
N ASP A 156 -5.63 2.09 12.35
CA ASP A 156 -6.58 3.18 12.06
C ASP A 156 -7.81 3.14 12.97
N ARG A 157 -7.87 2.17 13.89
CA ARG A 157 -8.96 2.09 14.87
C ARG A 157 -8.74 3.12 16.00
N PRO A 158 -9.80 3.85 16.39
CA PRO A 158 -9.68 4.85 17.45
C PRO A 158 -9.24 4.22 18.78
N ASN A 159 -8.23 4.84 19.41
CA ASN A 159 -7.76 4.54 20.78
C ASN A 159 -7.11 3.17 21.01
N SER A 160 -6.79 2.40 19.98
CA SER A 160 -6.26 1.04 20.16
C SER A 160 -4.79 0.85 19.76
N GLY A 161 -4.24 1.75 18.96
CA GLY A 161 -2.87 1.59 18.46
C GLY A 161 -2.79 0.47 17.43
N ARG A 162 -2.30 -0.71 17.81
CA ARG A 162 -2.07 -1.85 16.90
C ARG A 162 -3.00 -3.00 17.24
N GLU A 163 -3.80 -3.43 16.28
CA GLU A 163 -4.77 -4.52 16.47
C GLU A 163 -4.75 -5.57 15.37
N VAL A 164 -5.25 -6.76 15.74
CA VAL A 164 -5.51 -7.85 14.82
C VAL A 164 -6.75 -7.46 14.00
N PRO A 165 -6.65 -7.35 12.67
CA PRO A 165 -7.80 -7.04 11.84
C PRO A 165 -8.89 -8.10 11.98
N ASP A 166 -10.16 -7.69 11.99
CA ASP A 166 -11.26 -8.65 12.05
C ASP A 166 -11.33 -9.48 10.75
N PRO A 167 -11.60 -10.80 10.81
CA PRO A 167 -11.69 -11.62 9.61
C PRO A 167 -12.68 -11.11 8.55
N PHE A 168 -13.77 -10.43 8.95
CA PHE A 168 -14.66 -9.75 8.01
C PHE A 168 -13.95 -8.61 7.27
N GLU A 169 -13.18 -7.78 7.97
CA GLU A 169 -12.50 -6.62 7.40
C GLU A 169 -11.45 -7.06 6.37
N GLN A 170 -10.73 -8.16 6.66
CA GLN A 170 -9.79 -8.76 5.74
C GLN A 170 -10.49 -9.33 4.50
N ASP A 171 -11.63 -10.02 4.69
CA ASP A 171 -12.40 -10.57 3.57
C ASP A 171 -13.03 -9.47 2.71
N ASP A 172 -13.58 -8.41 3.32
CA ASP A 172 -14.12 -7.22 2.65
C ASP A 172 -13.05 -6.51 1.81
N LEU A 173 -11.84 -6.37 2.35
CA LEU A 173 -10.72 -5.77 1.63
C LEU A 173 -10.26 -6.64 0.46
N MET A 174 -10.27 -7.97 0.59
CA MET A 174 -9.96 -8.88 -0.52
C MET A 174 -11.06 -8.93 -1.58
N GLN A 175 -12.33 -8.86 -1.20
CA GLN A 175 -13.46 -8.66 -2.11
C GLN A 175 -13.33 -7.33 -2.86
N SER A 176 -12.86 -6.28 -2.17
CA SER A 176 -12.62 -4.97 -2.77
C SER A 176 -11.57 -5.05 -3.88
N ILE A 177 -10.42 -5.70 -3.61
CA ILE A 177 -9.37 -5.95 -4.61
C ILE A 177 -9.89 -6.80 -5.77
N ALA A 178 -10.55 -7.92 -5.49
CA ALA A 178 -11.09 -8.79 -6.52
C ALA A 178 -12.11 -8.06 -7.41
N GLY A 179 -12.96 -7.23 -6.81
CA GLY A 179 -13.94 -6.42 -7.53
C GLY A 179 -13.34 -5.24 -8.30
N LEU A 180 -12.07 -4.85 -8.08
CA LEU A 180 -11.35 -3.98 -9.03
C LEU A 180 -10.99 -4.74 -10.31
N GLY A 181 -11.08 -6.08 -10.32
CA GLY A 181 -10.31 -6.91 -11.24
C GLY A 181 -8.84 -7.01 -10.81
N GLY A 182 -8.47 -6.53 -9.62
CA GLY A 182 -7.13 -6.69 -9.07
C GLY A 182 -6.85 -8.16 -8.75
N ARG A 183 -5.63 -8.61 -9.05
CA ARG A 183 -5.20 -10.01 -8.80
C ARG A 183 -4.23 -10.16 -7.64
N VAL A 184 -3.67 -9.06 -7.15
CA VAL A 184 -2.59 -9.04 -6.16
C VAL A 184 -2.87 -7.96 -5.12
N ALA A 185 -2.72 -8.26 -3.84
CA ALA A 185 -2.64 -7.26 -2.79
C ALA A 185 -1.25 -7.32 -2.16
N ARG A 186 -0.61 -6.16 -2.00
CA ARG A 186 0.64 -6.07 -1.23
C ARG A 186 0.31 -5.63 0.18
N THR A 187 0.73 -6.42 1.16
CA THR A 187 0.54 -6.11 2.57
C THR A 187 1.55 -5.07 3.04
N TYR A 188 1.44 -4.64 4.30
CA TYR A 188 2.60 -4.06 4.98
C TYR A 188 3.45 -5.15 5.65
N THR A 189 4.34 -4.76 6.55
CA THR A 189 5.39 -5.62 7.10
C THR A 189 5.01 -6.33 8.40
N PHE A 190 5.74 -7.38 8.78
CA PHE A 190 5.68 -7.90 10.15
C PHE A 190 6.34 -6.92 11.13
N SER A 191 5.51 -6.28 11.95
CA SER A 191 5.95 -5.25 12.91
C SER A 191 6.69 -5.81 14.14
N VAL A 192 7.86 -5.24 14.44
CA VAL A 192 8.61 -5.46 15.69
C VAL A 192 7.90 -4.76 16.85
N GLY A 193 7.74 -5.47 17.95
CA GLY A 193 6.92 -5.07 19.09
C GLY A 193 5.42 -5.36 18.91
N TYR A 194 5.02 -6.03 17.82
CA TYR A 194 3.65 -6.50 17.62
C TYR A 194 3.59 -7.96 17.17
N HIS A 195 4.03 -8.27 15.94
CA HIS A 195 4.17 -9.65 15.46
C HIS A 195 5.40 -10.32 16.10
N ILE A 196 6.51 -9.58 16.14
CA ILE A 196 7.78 -10.03 16.72
C ILE A 196 7.92 -9.40 18.10
N ILE A 197 7.72 -10.17 19.16
CA ILE A 197 7.81 -9.68 20.54
C ILE A 197 9.27 -9.60 20.98
N SER A 198 10.03 -10.64 20.67
CA SER A 198 11.48 -10.68 20.82
C SER A 198 12.04 -11.72 19.83
N LEU A 199 13.35 -11.94 19.84
CA LEU A 199 13.97 -12.92 18.93
C LEU A 199 13.39 -14.32 19.20
N ARG A 200 12.86 -14.97 18.14
CA ARG A 200 12.23 -16.31 18.21
C ARG A 200 11.03 -16.38 19.16
N THR A 201 10.41 -15.23 19.49
CA THR A 201 9.18 -15.16 20.27
C THR A 201 8.18 -14.26 19.55
N TYR A 202 7.06 -14.85 19.14
CA TYR A 202 6.07 -14.21 18.30
C TYR A 202 4.72 -14.09 19.02
N ASN A 203 3.94 -13.10 18.61
CA ASN A 203 2.57 -12.94 19.06
C ASN A 203 1.66 -13.87 18.25
N GLU A 204 1.21 -14.97 18.87
CA GLU A 204 0.36 -15.96 18.21
C GLU A 204 -0.97 -15.37 17.74
N GLU A 205 -1.58 -14.46 18.51
CA GLU A 205 -2.84 -13.82 18.13
C GLU A 205 -2.68 -12.97 16.85
N ALA A 206 -1.57 -12.23 16.75
CA ALA A 206 -1.24 -11.47 15.54
C ALA A 206 -0.99 -12.40 14.34
N PHE A 207 -0.30 -13.53 14.53
CA PHE A 207 -0.07 -14.50 13.47
C PHE A 207 -1.34 -15.27 13.04
N VAL A 208 -2.31 -15.47 13.93
CA VAL A 208 -3.67 -15.91 13.55
C VAL A 208 -4.37 -14.86 12.69
N GLY A 209 -4.11 -13.57 12.94
CA GLY A 209 -4.51 -12.48 12.02
C GLY A 209 -3.92 -12.63 10.62
N VAL A 210 -2.63 -12.97 10.52
CA VAL A 210 -1.96 -13.25 9.24
C VAL A 210 -2.54 -14.50 8.57
N ASP A 211 -2.87 -15.54 9.35
CA ASP A 211 -3.51 -16.76 8.83
C ASP A 211 -4.85 -16.44 8.14
N ASN A 212 -5.67 -15.62 8.79
CA ASN A 212 -6.95 -15.16 8.26
C ASN A 212 -6.78 -14.28 7.01
N ALA A 213 -5.76 -13.41 6.96
CA ALA A 213 -5.46 -12.61 5.76
C ALA A 213 -5.16 -13.48 4.54
N ILE A 214 -4.29 -14.50 4.71
CA ILE A 214 -3.96 -15.44 3.63
C ILE A 214 -5.20 -16.24 3.23
N ALA A 215 -6.00 -16.70 4.20
CA ALA A 215 -7.25 -17.42 3.91
C ALA A 215 -8.27 -16.55 3.17
N ALA A 216 -8.43 -15.28 3.55
CA ALA A 216 -9.29 -14.32 2.88
C ALA A 216 -8.84 -14.06 1.45
N ALA A 217 -7.54 -13.87 1.22
CA ALA A 217 -6.97 -13.70 -0.12
C ALA A 217 -7.25 -14.94 -1.00
N ARG A 218 -7.06 -16.14 -0.42
CA ARG A 218 -7.37 -17.41 -1.09
C ARG A 218 -8.84 -17.53 -1.50
N ARG A 219 -9.78 -17.24 -0.59
CA ARG A 219 -11.22 -17.29 -0.87
C ARG A 219 -11.63 -16.35 -2.01
N ASN A 220 -10.96 -15.21 -2.13
CA ASN A 220 -11.27 -14.17 -3.10
C ASN A 220 -10.43 -14.23 -4.38
N GLY A 221 -9.57 -15.25 -4.54
CA GLY A 221 -8.73 -15.38 -5.74
C GLY A 221 -7.63 -14.31 -5.86
N VAL A 222 -7.27 -13.65 -4.75
CA VAL A 222 -6.24 -12.60 -4.68
C VAL A 222 -4.92 -13.24 -4.22
N ARG A 223 -3.81 -12.87 -4.86
CA ARG A 223 -2.46 -13.26 -4.42
C ARG A 223 -1.85 -12.22 -3.49
N LEU A 224 -0.96 -12.63 -2.58
CA LEU A 224 -0.31 -11.72 -1.65
C LEU A 224 1.18 -11.50 -1.97
N ILE A 225 1.64 -10.26 -1.85
CA ILE A 225 3.05 -9.92 -1.67
C ILE A 225 3.23 -9.49 -0.22
N ILE A 226 4.15 -10.13 0.50
CA ILE A 226 4.35 -9.93 1.93
C ILE A 226 5.80 -9.51 2.22
N PRO A 227 6.04 -8.23 2.55
CA PRO A 227 7.34 -7.75 3.03
C PRO A 227 7.64 -8.24 4.45
N PHE A 228 8.85 -8.75 4.70
CA PHE A 228 9.20 -9.26 6.02
C PHE A 228 9.38 -8.15 7.08
N ILE A 229 10.06 -7.07 6.72
CA ILE A 229 10.45 -6.02 7.67
C ILE A 229 10.35 -4.64 7.04
N ASN A 230 10.04 -3.61 7.83
CA ASN A 230 10.01 -2.25 7.32
C ASN A 230 11.40 -1.61 7.28
N ASN A 231 11.54 -0.61 6.42
CA ASN A 231 12.66 0.33 6.46
C ASN A 231 12.75 1.03 7.83
N ASP A 232 13.95 1.48 8.21
CA ASP A 232 14.15 2.32 9.39
C ASP A 232 14.36 3.77 8.95
N ILE A 233 13.24 4.47 8.80
CA ILE A 233 13.25 5.84 8.32
C ILE A 233 13.48 6.81 9.47
N THR A 234 14.72 6.89 9.97
CA THR A 234 15.12 8.01 10.84
C THR A 234 15.08 9.36 10.12
N GLU A 235 15.01 9.38 8.79
CA GLU A 235 14.99 10.63 7.99
C GLU A 235 13.67 11.40 8.06
N TYR A 236 12.55 10.75 8.39
CA TYR A 236 11.25 11.43 8.50
C TYR A 236 10.90 11.88 9.94
N ASN A 237 11.68 11.50 10.96
CA ASN A 237 11.42 11.89 12.37
C ASN A 237 9.96 11.65 12.82
N THR A 238 9.29 10.61 12.30
CA THR A 238 7.84 10.40 12.47
C THR A 238 7.47 9.62 13.75
N GLY A 239 8.42 9.05 14.49
CA GLY A 239 8.11 8.14 15.59
C GLY A 239 7.54 6.77 15.15
N GLU A 240 7.43 6.55 13.83
CA GLU A 240 6.88 5.34 13.19
C GLU A 240 7.72 4.09 13.40
N LYS A 241 9.00 4.25 13.77
CA LYS A 241 9.93 3.15 14.10
C LYS A 241 9.30 2.09 15.00
N TRP A 242 8.47 2.53 15.95
CA TRP A 242 7.83 1.66 16.93
C TRP A 242 6.45 1.19 16.54
N PHE A 243 5.76 1.87 15.63
CA PHE A 243 4.39 1.51 15.27
C PHE A 243 4.40 0.34 14.28
N TYR A 244 4.93 0.55 13.08
CA TYR A 244 5.02 -0.52 12.10
C TYR A 244 6.27 -1.39 12.25
N GLY A 245 7.15 -1.06 13.19
CA GLY A 245 8.46 -1.70 13.34
C GLY A 245 9.43 -1.23 12.26
N SER A 246 10.68 -1.70 12.35
CA SER A 246 11.73 -1.47 11.36
C SER A 246 12.86 -2.49 11.52
N TYR A 247 13.77 -2.55 10.55
CA TYR A 247 15.01 -3.32 10.71
C TYR A 247 15.88 -2.79 11.86
N GLY A 248 15.80 -1.51 12.20
CA GLY A 248 16.52 -0.95 13.36
C GLY A 248 15.87 -1.34 14.69
N ALA A 249 14.53 -1.41 14.75
CA ALA A 249 13.84 -1.99 15.91
C ALA A 249 14.20 -3.48 16.08
N PHE A 250 14.38 -4.21 14.97
CA PHE A 250 14.86 -5.58 15.00
C PHE A 250 16.30 -5.68 15.54
N ALA A 251 17.21 -4.81 15.07
CA ALA A 251 18.58 -4.74 15.58
C ALA A 251 18.65 -4.39 17.08
N GLU A 252 17.73 -3.56 17.56
CA GLU A 252 17.62 -3.18 18.98
C GLU A 252 17.25 -4.36 19.88
N LEU A 253 16.62 -5.43 19.38
CA LEU A 253 16.42 -6.67 20.15
C LEU A 253 17.76 -7.30 20.58
N ARG A 254 18.88 -6.91 19.97
CA ARG A 254 20.25 -7.26 20.36
C ARG A 254 21.06 -6.10 20.93
N ASN A 255 20.44 -4.96 21.24
CA ASN A 255 21.14 -3.72 21.61
C ASN A 255 22.19 -3.31 20.56
N GLN A 256 21.92 -3.54 19.28
CA GLN A 256 22.79 -3.17 18.17
C GLN A 256 22.25 -1.95 17.43
N PRO A 257 23.12 -1.13 16.82
CA PRO A 257 22.68 -0.04 15.96
C PRO A 257 22.03 -0.59 14.69
N LYS A 258 21.17 0.20 14.05
CA LYS A 258 20.38 -0.22 12.88
C LYS A 258 21.24 -0.66 11.70
N GLU A 259 22.42 -0.06 11.51
CA GLU A 259 23.38 -0.40 10.45
C GLU A 259 23.95 -1.82 10.61
N ALA A 260 23.96 -2.35 11.84
CA ALA A 260 24.41 -3.70 12.11
C ALA A 260 23.45 -4.77 11.54
N PHE A 261 22.19 -4.43 11.26
CA PHE A 261 21.22 -5.37 10.68
C PHE A 261 21.72 -6.01 9.39
N PHE A 262 22.42 -5.25 8.55
CA PHE A 262 22.93 -5.70 7.26
C PHE A 262 24.32 -6.35 7.33
N THR A 263 25.12 -6.02 8.34
CA THR A 263 26.56 -6.34 8.40
C THR A 263 26.93 -7.35 9.49
N ASN A 264 26.15 -7.42 10.57
CA ASN A 264 26.41 -8.33 11.68
C ASN A 264 25.88 -9.73 11.37
N ALA A 265 26.77 -10.73 11.33
CA ALA A 265 26.41 -12.11 11.01
C ALA A 265 25.39 -12.73 12.00
N THR A 266 25.39 -12.30 13.27
CA THR A 266 24.42 -12.79 14.26
C THR A 266 23.02 -12.23 13.98
N LEU A 267 22.91 -10.92 13.69
CA LEU A 267 21.61 -10.32 13.32
C LEU A 267 21.09 -10.88 12.00
N ARG A 268 21.97 -11.12 11.03
CA ARG A 268 21.61 -11.81 9.79
C ARG A 268 21.05 -13.20 10.08
N GLN A 269 21.66 -13.95 10.98
CA GLN A 269 21.15 -15.26 11.40
C GLN A 269 19.80 -15.13 12.14
N ASP A 270 19.64 -14.17 13.05
CA ASP A 270 18.36 -13.98 13.74
C ASP A 270 17.22 -13.63 12.78
N PHE A 271 17.51 -12.85 11.73
CA PHE A 271 16.53 -12.56 10.70
C PHE A 271 16.19 -13.81 9.87
N LYS A 272 17.18 -14.66 9.56
CA LYS A 272 16.94 -15.98 8.94
C LYS A 272 16.13 -16.90 9.85
N ASP A 273 16.36 -16.90 11.16
CA ASP A 273 15.53 -17.65 12.12
C ASP A 273 14.08 -17.16 12.06
N PHE A 274 13.86 -15.84 12.05
CA PHE A 274 12.52 -15.27 11.88
C PHE A 274 11.85 -15.69 10.56
N ILE A 275 12.57 -15.62 9.44
CA ILE A 275 12.06 -16.11 8.14
C ILE A 275 11.73 -17.61 8.22
N THR A 276 12.57 -18.40 8.89
CA THR A 276 12.33 -19.83 9.10
C THR A 276 11.03 -20.08 9.84
N ASP A 277 10.81 -19.37 10.94
CA ASP A 277 9.62 -19.54 11.77
C ASP A 277 8.34 -19.10 11.00
N VAL A 278 8.40 -17.99 10.26
CA VAL A 278 7.28 -17.55 9.40
C VAL A 278 6.98 -18.56 8.30
N LEU A 279 7.99 -18.99 7.54
CA LEU A 279 7.78 -19.89 6.41
C LEU A 279 7.47 -21.33 6.84
N SER A 280 7.79 -21.71 8.07
CA SER A 280 7.45 -23.01 8.64
C SER A 280 6.06 -23.03 9.31
N ARG A 281 5.45 -21.86 9.54
CA ARG A 281 4.10 -21.77 10.11
C ARG A 281 3.10 -22.51 9.24
N ILE A 282 2.29 -23.35 9.88
CA ILE A 282 1.09 -23.95 9.29
C ILE A 282 -0.06 -23.01 9.59
N ASN A 283 -0.70 -22.50 8.53
CA ASN A 283 -1.83 -21.61 8.65
C ASN A 283 -2.97 -22.30 9.42
N THR A 284 -3.44 -21.69 10.51
CA THR A 284 -4.48 -22.30 11.37
C THR A 284 -5.86 -22.39 10.71
N VAL A 285 -6.11 -21.66 9.63
CA VAL A 285 -7.37 -21.63 8.88
C VAL A 285 -7.31 -22.56 7.66
N THR A 286 -6.26 -22.47 6.85
CA THR A 286 -6.12 -23.26 5.61
C THR A 286 -5.44 -24.61 5.81
N GLY A 287 -4.68 -24.77 6.90
CA GLY A 287 -3.85 -25.96 7.15
C GLY A 287 -2.62 -26.06 6.24
N ILE A 288 -2.32 -25.04 5.43
CA ILE A 288 -1.20 -25.02 4.50
C ILE A 288 -0.01 -24.33 5.16
N ARG A 289 1.19 -24.91 5.01
CA ARG A 289 2.43 -24.25 5.43
C ARG A 289 2.68 -23.01 4.57
N TYR A 290 3.06 -21.89 5.18
CA TYR A 290 3.28 -20.63 4.46
C TYR A 290 4.24 -20.75 3.27
N GLY A 291 5.36 -21.48 3.43
CA GLY A 291 6.30 -21.73 2.34
C GLY A 291 5.78 -22.63 1.21
N ASP A 292 4.64 -23.29 1.41
CA ASP A 292 3.95 -24.15 0.42
C ASP A 292 2.61 -23.56 -0.04
N ASP A 293 2.26 -22.33 0.33
CA ASP A 293 0.97 -21.73 -0.01
C ASP A 293 1.04 -20.91 -1.33
N PRO A 294 0.43 -21.39 -2.44
CA PRO A 294 0.44 -20.67 -3.71
C PRO A 294 -0.43 -19.39 -3.70
N THR A 295 -1.16 -19.11 -2.61
CA THR A 295 -1.79 -17.80 -2.39
C THR A 295 -0.77 -16.68 -2.24
N ILE A 296 0.45 -16.99 -1.83
CA ILE A 296 1.54 -16.02 -1.70
C ILE A 296 2.29 -15.96 -3.03
N LEU A 297 2.24 -14.80 -3.70
CA LEU A 297 2.95 -14.55 -4.96
C LEU A 297 4.44 -14.39 -4.71
N ALA A 298 4.81 -13.53 -3.76
CA ALA A 298 6.21 -13.31 -3.41
C ALA A 298 6.39 -12.97 -1.94
N TRP A 299 7.53 -13.41 -1.42
CA TRP A 299 8.12 -12.89 -0.20
C TRP A 299 9.07 -11.75 -0.54
N GLU A 300 8.93 -10.62 0.13
CA GLU A 300 9.75 -9.44 -0.08
C GLU A 300 10.69 -9.23 1.11
N PHE A 301 11.98 -8.98 0.87
CA PHE A 301 12.96 -8.85 1.97
C PHE A 301 12.52 -7.82 3.01
N GLY A 302 11.95 -6.72 2.54
CA GLY A 302 11.36 -5.70 3.37
C GLY A 302 10.85 -4.53 2.53
N ASN A 303 10.01 -3.71 3.15
CA ASN A 303 9.53 -2.50 2.54
C ASN A 303 10.65 -1.47 2.47
N GLU A 304 10.92 -0.93 1.29
CA GLU A 304 11.81 0.21 1.06
C GLU A 304 13.22 0.10 1.67
N LEU A 305 13.83 -1.08 1.68
CA LEU A 305 15.13 -1.24 2.33
C LEU A 305 16.21 -0.37 1.66
N GLY A 306 17.03 0.28 2.48
CA GLY A 306 18.02 1.27 2.04
C GLY A 306 17.48 2.71 1.99
N GLY A 307 16.18 2.90 1.79
CA GLY A 307 15.60 4.23 1.60
C GLY A 307 16.13 4.94 0.35
N TRP A 308 15.70 6.18 0.14
CA TRP A 308 16.05 6.94 -1.08
C TRP A 308 17.51 7.42 -1.12
N THR A 309 18.10 7.64 0.05
CA THR A 309 19.38 8.36 0.23
C THR A 309 20.48 7.49 0.85
N ASN A 310 20.14 6.45 1.62
CA ASN A 310 21.14 5.60 2.27
C ASN A 310 21.61 4.49 1.31
N PRO A 311 22.76 3.87 1.59
CA PRO A 311 23.20 2.72 0.83
C PRO A 311 22.17 1.58 0.91
N PRO A 312 21.85 0.92 -0.22
CA PRO A 312 20.97 -0.24 -0.21
C PRO A 312 21.62 -1.40 0.56
N PRO A 313 20.84 -2.42 0.96
CA PRO A 313 21.37 -3.62 1.58
C PRO A 313 22.52 -4.23 0.75
N PRO A 314 23.63 -4.65 1.38
CA PRO A 314 24.75 -5.29 0.71
C PRO A 314 24.29 -6.48 -0.16
N ALA A 315 24.94 -6.67 -1.31
CA ALA A 315 24.57 -7.73 -2.25
C ALA A 315 24.72 -9.14 -1.65
N ASP A 316 25.73 -9.36 -0.81
CA ASP A 316 25.92 -10.62 -0.10
C ASP A 316 24.82 -10.88 0.94
N TRP A 317 24.34 -9.82 1.61
CA TRP A 317 23.21 -9.92 2.53
C TRP A 317 21.95 -10.34 1.77
N ARG A 318 21.64 -9.66 0.66
CA ARG A 318 20.47 -9.96 -0.17
C ARG A 318 20.53 -11.39 -0.73
N SER A 319 21.71 -11.81 -1.18
CA SER A 319 21.92 -13.16 -1.69
C SER A 319 21.71 -14.25 -0.64
N ASP A 320 22.23 -14.04 0.58
CA ASP A 320 22.05 -14.98 1.71
C ASP A 320 20.57 -15.08 2.10
N ILE A 321 19.85 -13.95 2.20
CA ILE A 321 18.42 -13.96 2.53
C ILE A 321 17.58 -14.58 1.40
N ALA A 322 17.87 -14.26 0.13
CA ALA A 322 17.18 -14.85 -1.01
C ALA A 322 17.35 -16.38 -1.06
N GLY A 323 18.59 -16.85 -0.90
CA GLY A 323 18.91 -18.27 -0.84
C GLY A 323 18.18 -18.97 0.31
N HIS A 324 18.19 -18.35 1.50
CA HIS A 324 17.50 -18.89 2.67
C HIS A 324 15.99 -19.05 2.43
N ILE A 325 15.32 -18.02 1.89
CA ILE A 325 13.89 -18.12 1.52
C ILE A 325 13.66 -19.26 0.53
N LYS A 326 14.50 -19.40 -0.50
CA LYS A 326 14.37 -20.49 -1.51
C LYS A 326 14.53 -21.88 -0.92
N THR A 327 15.29 -22.07 0.16
CA THR A 327 15.34 -23.39 0.84
C THR A 327 14.03 -23.75 1.56
N LEU A 328 13.25 -22.75 1.97
CA LEU A 328 12.02 -22.91 2.76
C LEU A 328 10.75 -22.82 1.91
N ALA A 329 10.80 -22.07 0.80
CA ALA A 329 9.69 -21.81 -0.11
C ALA A 329 10.18 -21.87 -1.57
N PRO A 330 10.62 -23.05 -2.07
CA PRO A 330 11.31 -23.16 -3.36
C PRO A 330 10.46 -22.76 -4.57
N ASN A 331 9.12 -22.86 -4.44
CA ASN A 331 8.17 -22.54 -5.51
C ASN A 331 7.66 -21.10 -5.47
N THR A 332 7.88 -20.36 -4.38
CA THR A 332 7.41 -18.98 -4.22
C THR A 332 8.45 -18.00 -4.76
N LEU A 333 8.01 -16.90 -5.37
CA LEU A 333 8.91 -15.88 -5.91
C LEU A 333 9.55 -15.06 -4.78
N VAL A 334 10.73 -14.51 -5.04
CA VAL A 334 11.42 -13.60 -4.11
C VAL A 334 11.50 -12.20 -4.73
N LEU A 335 11.07 -11.19 -3.97
CA LEU A 335 11.10 -9.77 -4.32
C LEU A 335 12.15 -9.04 -3.47
N ASP A 336 12.99 -8.21 -4.10
CA ASP A 336 14.08 -7.52 -3.40
C ASP A 336 13.58 -6.46 -2.39
N GLY A 337 12.59 -5.64 -2.76
CA GLY A 337 12.04 -4.58 -1.89
C GLY A 337 13.00 -3.42 -1.57
N THR A 338 14.21 -3.44 -2.14
CA THR A 338 15.22 -2.40 -1.99
C THR A 338 14.88 -1.18 -2.86
N ILE A 339 14.88 0.01 -2.27
CA ILE A 339 14.78 1.29 -3.00
C ILE A 339 16.08 2.09 -2.90
N GLY A 340 16.30 2.99 -3.86
CA GLY A 340 17.45 3.91 -3.84
C GLY A 340 18.83 3.28 -4.01
N GLY A 341 19.83 4.13 -4.32
CA GLY A 341 21.24 3.74 -4.46
C GLY A 341 21.60 2.92 -5.71
N SER A 342 22.74 3.23 -6.33
CA SER A 342 23.17 2.58 -7.59
C SER A 342 23.51 1.08 -7.44
N SER A 343 23.97 0.65 -6.25
CA SER A 343 24.34 -0.75 -5.99
C SER A 343 23.15 -1.69 -5.81
N ARG A 344 21.91 -1.18 -5.76
CA ARG A 344 20.71 -2.04 -5.72
C ARG A 344 20.64 -2.96 -6.94
N TRP A 345 21.11 -2.50 -8.10
CA TRP A 345 21.09 -3.25 -9.34
C TRP A 345 22.01 -4.49 -9.34
N LEU A 346 22.86 -4.67 -8.33
CA LEU A 346 23.59 -5.93 -8.15
C LEU A 346 22.65 -7.14 -7.95
N ALA A 347 21.40 -6.94 -7.49
CA ALA A 347 20.39 -8.02 -7.41
C ALA A 347 20.02 -8.62 -8.77
N LEU A 348 20.28 -7.93 -9.88
CA LEU A 348 20.01 -8.46 -11.22
C LEU A 348 20.78 -9.76 -11.51
N GLN A 349 21.93 -9.95 -10.86
CA GLN A 349 22.80 -11.11 -11.06
C GLN A 349 22.44 -12.30 -10.15
N ASP A 350 21.65 -12.06 -9.09
CA ASP A 350 21.31 -13.11 -8.12
C ASP A 350 20.23 -14.03 -8.68
N GLN A 351 20.48 -15.34 -8.74
CA GLN A 351 19.54 -16.31 -9.30
C GLN A 351 18.32 -16.59 -8.41
N ASN A 352 18.42 -16.34 -7.11
CA ASN A 352 17.36 -16.58 -6.14
C ASN A 352 16.35 -15.41 -6.07
N ILE A 353 16.71 -14.25 -6.62
CA ILE A 353 15.81 -13.08 -6.72
C ILE A 353 15.05 -13.13 -8.04
N ASP A 354 13.72 -13.12 -7.98
CA ASP A 354 12.86 -13.25 -9.17
C ASP A 354 12.33 -11.91 -9.67
N ILE A 355 11.98 -11.03 -8.73
CA ILE A 355 11.30 -9.78 -9.01
C ILE A 355 12.13 -8.64 -8.44
N LEU A 356 12.36 -7.61 -9.24
CA LEU A 356 12.80 -6.31 -8.75
C LEU A 356 11.63 -5.32 -8.79
N GLY A 357 11.70 -4.29 -7.97
CA GLY A 357 10.70 -3.23 -8.00
C GLY A 357 11.26 -1.90 -7.56
N ASN A 358 10.40 -0.89 -7.67
CA ASN A 358 10.65 0.44 -7.17
C ASN A 358 9.32 1.10 -6.80
N HIS A 359 9.39 2.20 -6.04
CA HIS A 359 8.24 3.00 -5.65
C HIS A 359 8.23 4.33 -6.42
N TYR A 360 7.05 4.84 -6.77
CA TYR A 360 6.88 5.98 -7.68
C TYR A 360 5.91 7.01 -7.09
N TYR A 361 6.48 8.07 -6.49
CA TYR A 361 5.76 9.11 -5.77
C TYR A 361 6.03 10.53 -6.29
N GLY A 362 6.65 10.70 -7.46
CA GLY A 362 7.16 12.00 -7.89
C GLY A 362 7.29 12.20 -9.40
N ILE A 363 8.26 13.04 -9.77
CA ILE A 363 8.40 13.57 -11.13
C ILE A 363 9.28 12.65 -11.97
N ASN A 364 8.88 12.43 -13.23
CA ASN A 364 9.53 11.55 -14.22
C ASN A 364 9.41 10.05 -13.93
N ASP A 365 8.51 9.65 -13.03
CA ASP A 365 8.37 8.26 -12.62
C ASP A 365 8.10 7.31 -13.78
N ARG A 366 7.27 7.72 -14.75
CA ARG A 366 7.02 6.93 -15.96
C ARG A 366 8.32 6.62 -16.71
N GLN A 367 9.19 7.62 -16.88
CA GLN A 367 10.45 7.44 -17.61
C GLN A 367 11.43 6.56 -16.82
N ASN A 368 11.49 6.74 -15.50
CA ASN A 368 12.30 5.92 -14.61
C ASN A 368 11.82 4.47 -14.65
N MET A 369 10.52 4.23 -14.49
CA MET A 369 9.92 2.91 -14.59
C MET A 369 10.24 2.22 -15.91
N ARG A 370 10.16 2.91 -17.04
CA ARG A 370 10.52 2.34 -18.34
C ARG A 370 11.98 1.88 -18.39
N LYS A 371 12.91 2.70 -17.91
CA LYS A 371 14.35 2.38 -17.91
C LYS A 371 14.64 1.20 -16.99
N GLU A 372 14.05 1.20 -15.80
CA GLU A 372 14.25 0.18 -14.77
C GLU A 372 13.66 -1.17 -15.18
N ALA A 373 12.44 -1.17 -15.74
CA ALA A 373 11.81 -2.36 -16.29
C ALA A 373 12.60 -2.96 -17.46
N ALA A 374 13.13 -2.12 -18.36
CA ALA A 374 13.97 -2.58 -19.46
C ALA A 374 15.28 -3.21 -18.96
N LEU A 375 15.90 -2.62 -17.93
CA LEU A 375 17.10 -3.18 -17.30
C LEU A 375 16.81 -4.50 -16.60
N ALA A 376 15.71 -4.60 -15.83
CA ALA A 376 15.29 -5.87 -15.23
C ALA A 376 15.05 -6.94 -16.31
N ALA A 377 14.38 -6.56 -17.40
CA ALA A 377 14.10 -7.46 -18.51
C ALA A 377 15.37 -7.99 -19.19
N SER A 378 16.43 -7.17 -19.33
CA SER A 378 17.70 -7.62 -19.94
C SER A 378 18.43 -8.70 -19.12
N TYR A 379 18.09 -8.86 -17.84
CA TYR A 379 18.57 -9.94 -16.96
C TYR A 379 17.52 -11.04 -16.73
N GLY A 380 16.40 -10.99 -17.46
CA GLY A 380 15.29 -11.91 -17.28
C GLY A 380 14.64 -11.80 -15.90
N LYS A 381 14.62 -10.62 -15.28
CA LYS A 381 13.92 -10.39 -14.00
C LYS A 381 12.55 -9.78 -14.24
N ALA A 382 11.55 -10.21 -13.48
CA ALA A 382 10.26 -9.52 -13.48
C ALA A 382 10.41 -8.15 -12.80
N PHE A 383 9.60 -7.18 -13.23
CA PHE A 383 9.63 -5.84 -12.68
C PHE A 383 8.25 -5.38 -12.23
N ILE A 384 8.14 -4.80 -11.04
CA ILE A 384 6.88 -4.21 -10.54
C ILE A 384 7.09 -2.79 -10.02
N SER A 385 6.06 -1.96 -10.15
CA SER A 385 5.87 -0.81 -9.27
C SER A 385 5.27 -1.33 -7.95
N GLY A 386 6.10 -1.45 -6.92
CA GLY A 386 5.69 -1.97 -5.61
C GLY A 386 4.74 -1.02 -4.89
N GLU A 387 4.94 0.28 -5.11
CA GLU A 387 4.05 1.34 -4.69
C GLU A 387 4.05 2.45 -5.75
N PHE A 388 2.91 3.10 -5.91
CA PHE A 388 2.79 4.38 -6.60
C PHE A 388 1.58 5.15 -6.08
N GLY A 389 1.54 6.47 -6.27
CA GLY A 389 0.43 7.31 -5.80
C GLY A 389 0.95 8.54 -5.09
N LEU A 390 0.25 8.99 -4.04
CA LEU A 390 0.64 10.12 -3.19
C LEU A 390 1.03 11.41 -3.93
N THR A 391 0.54 11.57 -5.15
CA THR A 391 0.85 12.66 -6.08
C THR A 391 -0.41 13.01 -6.88
N ASP A 392 -0.29 13.95 -7.81
CA ASP A 392 -1.42 14.40 -8.63
C ASP A 392 -2.00 13.26 -9.51
N PRO A 393 -3.34 13.26 -9.73
CA PRO A 393 -3.97 12.22 -10.54
C PRO A 393 -3.42 11.99 -11.93
N GLY A 394 -2.88 13.02 -12.58
CA GLY A 394 -2.19 12.85 -13.86
C GLY A 394 -0.99 11.90 -13.76
N THR A 395 -0.15 12.08 -12.74
CA THR A 395 1.13 11.37 -12.61
C THR A 395 0.93 9.88 -12.34
N TYR A 396 0.04 9.50 -11.40
CA TYR A 396 -0.17 8.08 -11.15
C TYR A 396 -0.99 7.39 -12.26
N ASN A 397 -1.79 8.12 -13.05
CA ASN A 397 -2.41 7.56 -14.26
C ASN A 397 -1.35 7.19 -15.30
N GLU A 398 -0.28 7.98 -15.44
CA GLU A 398 0.84 7.64 -16.33
C GLU A 398 1.54 6.33 -15.94
N ILE A 399 1.64 6.04 -14.63
CA ILE A 399 2.19 4.78 -14.13
C ILE A 399 1.28 3.61 -14.48
N MET A 400 -0.03 3.75 -14.27
CA MET A 400 -0.98 2.71 -14.66
C MET A 400 -0.98 2.46 -16.17
N ASP A 401 -0.95 3.52 -16.98
CA ASP A 401 -0.95 3.41 -18.45
C ASP A 401 0.36 2.79 -18.99
N GLU A 402 1.50 3.17 -18.42
CA GLU A 402 2.78 2.54 -18.74
C GLU A 402 2.79 1.06 -18.30
N THR A 403 2.21 0.74 -17.14
CA THR A 403 2.08 -0.65 -16.69
C THR A 403 1.23 -1.47 -17.66
N VAL A 404 0.12 -0.96 -18.18
CA VAL A 404 -0.70 -1.69 -19.17
C VAL A 404 0.07 -1.90 -20.47
N SER A 405 0.69 -0.84 -20.99
CA SER A 405 1.28 -0.81 -22.34
C SER A 405 2.69 -1.40 -22.45
N ASN A 406 3.46 -1.45 -21.36
CA ASN A 406 4.85 -1.91 -21.38
C ASN A 406 4.95 -3.34 -20.86
N VAL A 407 5.16 -4.31 -21.77
CA VAL A 407 5.26 -5.74 -21.44
C VAL A 407 6.35 -6.07 -20.40
N ASN A 408 7.38 -5.22 -20.26
CA ASN A 408 8.44 -5.45 -19.27
C ASN A 408 8.01 -5.08 -17.84
N VAL A 409 6.89 -4.38 -17.67
CA VAL A 409 6.29 -4.13 -16.35
C VAL A 409 5.25 -5.21 -16.09
N THR A 410 5.50 -6.04 -15.08
CA THR A 410 4.61 -7.13 -14.68
C THR A 410 3.38 -6.60 -13.93
N GLY A 411 3.57 -5.62 -13.05
CA GLY A 411 2.43 -5.01 -12.37
C GLY A 411 2.74 -3.78 -11.56
N ALA A 412 1.68 -3.14 -11.06
CA ALA A 412 1.73 -1.93 -10.26
C ALA A 412 0.68 -1.95 -9.14
N LEU A 413 1.03 -1.41 -7.97
CA LEU A 413 0.20 -1.40 -6.78
C LEU A 413 0.05 0.02 -6.23
N ILE A 414 -1.15 0.59 -6.28
CA ILE A 414 -1.39 1.95 -5.77
C ILE A 414 -1.34 1.97 -4.24
N TRP A 415 -0.84 3.05 -3.66
CA TRP A 415 -0.87 3.32 -2.22
C TRP A 415 -1.99 4.32 -1.88
N SER A 416 -2.99 4.01 -1.06
CA SER A 416 -3.34 2.69 -0.54
C SER A 416 -4.85 2.53 -0.29
N LEU A 417 -5.34 1.29 -0.25
CA LEU A 417 -6.76 0.96 -0.04
C LEU A 417 -7.04 0.68 1.45
N ARG A 418 -8.22 1.09 1.94
CA ARG A 418 -8.79 0.67 3.22
C ARG A 418 -10.17 0.04 3.03
N GLY A 419 -10.51 -0.91 3.91
CA GLY A 419 -11.77 -1.64 3.88
C GLY A 419 -12.82 -1.05 4.82
N HIS A 420 -14.03 -1.60 4.77
CA HIS A 420 -15.03 -1.35 5.80
C HIS A 420 -14.54 -1.83 7.17
N THR A 421 -15.11 -1.27 8.24
CA THR A 421 -14.89 -1.79 9.59
C THR A 421 -16.00 -2.76 9.99
N SER A 422 -15.67 -3.68 10.88
CA SER A 422 -16.59 -4.58 11.56
C SER A 422 -17.63 -3.85 12.42
N PHE A 423 -17.45 -2.54 12.68
CA PHE A 423 -18.37 -1.67 13.44
C PHE A 423 -19.29 -0.83 12.55
N GLY A 424 -19.11 -0.88 11.23
CA GLY A 424 -19.75 -0.01 10.25
C GLY A 424 -18.85 1.13 9.78
N GLY A 425 -19.17 1.70 8.63
CA GLY A 425 -18.31 2.70 7.97
C GLY A 425 -16.93 2.14 7.59
N PHE A 426 -15.92 3.01 7.55
CA PHE A 426 -14.60 2.72 7.01
C PHE A 426 -13.46 3.12 7.96
N TYR A 427 -12.35 2.39 7.85
CA TYR A 427 -11.06 2.94 8.25
C TYR A 427 -10.65 4.02 7.26
N VAL A 428 -10.17 5.16 7.75
CA VAL A 428 -9.64 6.24 6.92
C VAL A 428 -8.25 6.60 7.41
N HIS A 429 -7.32 6.81 6.48
CA HIS A 429 -5.95 7.15 6.79
C HIS A 429 -5.56 8.45 6.07
N SER A 430 -4.80 9.29 6.76
CA SER A 430 -4.19 10.49 6.18
C SER A 430 -2.78 10.15 5.73
N GLU A 431 -2.49 10.31 4.46
CA GLU A 431 -1.14 10.13 3.90
C GLU A 431 -0.35 11.45 3.89
N GLY A 432 -0.89 12.49 4.54
CA GLY A 432 -0.30 13.83 4.56
C GLY A 432 -0.81 14.74 3.43
N LYS A 433 -0.15 15.88 3.22
CA LYS A 433 -0.49 16.80 2.14
C LYS A 433 0.29 16.43 0.88
N ASN A 434 -0.36 16.57 -0.28
CA ASN A 434 0.27 16.41 -1.59
C ASN A 434 1.56 17.23 -1.69
N ASP A 435 2.66 16.58 -2.06
CA ASP A 435 4.02 17.12 -2.09
C ASP A 435 4.25 18.15 -3.20
N THR A 436 3.48 18.08 -4.30
CA THR A 436 3.63 18.98 -5.45
C THR A 436 2.87 20.30 -5.31
N SER A 437 1.69 20.26 -4.69
CA SER A 437 0.77 21.40 -4.66
C SER A 437 0.46 21.91 -3.25
N ASN A 438 0.60 21.07 -2.22
CA ASN A 438 0.19 21.37 -0.83
C ASN A 438 -1.29 21.83 -0.74
N THR A 439 -2.12 21.50 -1.74
CA THR A 439 -3.48 22.06 -1.92
C THR A 439 -4.56 21.25 -1.21
N TYR A 440 -4.39 19.94 -1.01
CA TYR A 440 -5.30 19.09 -0.26
C TYR A 440 -4.55 17.91 0.41
N GLU A 441 -5.20 17.35 1.44
CA GLU A 441 -4.75 16.15 2.16
C GLU A 441 -5.06 14.91 1.32
N ILE A 442 -4.05 14.09 1.04
CA ILE A 442 -4.23 12.79 0.39
C ILE A 442 -4.67 11.81 1.47
N VAL A 443 -5.71 11.05 1.19
CA VAL A 443 -6.28 10.08 2.13
C VAL A 443 -6.41 8.72 1.46
N SER A 444 -6.54 7.68 2.27
CA SER A 444 -6.76 6.32 1.77
C SER A 444 -7.98 6.22 0.84
N TYR A 445 -7.91 5.32 -0.12
CA TYR A 445 -9.01 5.04 -1.05
C TYR A 445 -9.94 3.95 -0.52
N HIS A 446 -11.18 3.97 -1.00
CA HIS A 446 -12.23 2.99 -0.66
C HIS A 446 -13.00 2.61 -1.92
N VAL A 447 -13.39 1.35 -2.06
CA VAL A 447 -14.30 0.97 -3.14
C VAL A 447 -15.74 1.28 -2.74
N PRO A 448 -16.61 1.70 -3.68
CA PRO A 448 -16.39 1.85 -5.12
C PRO A 448 -15.89 3.24 -5.56
N GLY A 449 -15.56 4.14 -4.63
CA GLY A 449 -15.22 5.53 -4.91
C GLY A 449 -16.32 6.49 -4.48
N PHE A 450 -16.17 7.10 -3.31
CA PHE A 450 -17.17 7.96 -2.70
C PHE A 450 -16.98 9.44 -3.03
N PRO A 451 -18.06 10.24 -3.03
CA PRO A 451 -17.96 11.70 -3.06
C PRO A 451 -17.06 12.21 -1.92
N ALA A 452 -16.38 13.33 -2.14
CA ALA A 452 -15.50 13.93 -1.15
C ALA A 452 -16.24 14.23 0.17
N ASP A 453 -15.59 13.93 1.29
CA ASP A 453 -16.00 14.36 2.63
C ASP A 453 -14.81 14.88 3.40
N THR A 454 -14.73 16.19 3.64
CA THR A 454 -13.66 16.73 4.48
C THR A 454 -13.86 16.41 5.96
N THR A 455 -15.10 16.14 6.39
CA THR A 455 -15.43 15.84 7.78
C THR A 455 -15.08 14.39 8.13
N ASP A 456 -15.39 13.48 7.21
CA ASP A 456 -15.15 12.05 7.34
C ASP A 456 -13.90 11.56 6.61
N LYS A 457 -13.12 12.49 6.03
CA LYS A 457 -11.82 12.24 5.36
C LYS A 457 -11.91 11.27 4.18
N PHE A 458 -12.87 11.50 3.28
CA PHE A 458 -12.94 10.89 1.96
C PHE A 458 -12.42 11.87 0.91
N GLY A 459 -11.38 11.48 0.18
CA GLY A 459 -10.65 12.36 -0.75
C GLY A 459 -11.43 12.64 -2.03
N PRO A 460 -11.28 13.84 -2.63
CA PRO A 460 -11.93 14.17 -3.91
C PRO A 460 -11.50 13.29 -5.09
N GLU A 461 -10.31 12.70 -5.02
CA GLU A 461 -9.73 11.88 -6.07
C GLU A 461 -10.36 10.48 -6.16
N GLU A 462 -10.97 9.97 -5.10
CA GLU A 462 -11.43 8.57 -5.00
C GLU A 462 -12.43 8.20 -6.11
N GLN A 463 -13.33 9.12 -6.46
CA GLN A 463 -14.31 8.95 -7.55
C GLN A 463 -13.67 8.81 -8.94
N SER A 464 -12.42 9.24 -9.09
CA SER A 464 -11.66 9.11 -10.34
C SER A 464 -10.66 7.95 -10.29
N VAL A 465 -10.00 7.75 -9.15
CA VAL A 465 -8.96 6.74 -8.94
C VAL A 465 -9.52 5.33 -9.01
N ILE A 466 -10.63 5.05 -8.31
CA ILE A 466 -11.17 3.70 -8.23
C ILE A 466 -11.65 3.19 -9.61
N PRO A 467 -12.40 3.97 -10.40
CA PRO A 467 -12.73 3.57 -11.77
C PRO A 467 -11.49 3.45 -12.68
N ALA A 468 -10.49 4.32 -12.52
CA ALA A 468 -9.26 4.26 -13.30
C ALA A 468 -8.47 2.97 -13.02
N LEU A 469 -8.32 2.60 -11.73
CA LEU A 469 -7.71 1.35 -11.30
C LEU A 469 -8.43 0.15 -11.91
N ARG A 470 -9.76 0.08 -11.77
CA ARG A 470 -10.54 -1.03 -12.34
C ARG A 470 -10.37 -1.11 -13.85
N SER A 471 -10.42 0.01 -14.55
CA SER A 471 -10.23 0.04 -16.01
C SER A 471 -8.87 -0.52 -16.43
N ARG A 472 -7.77 -0.17 -15.74
CA ARG A 472 -6.43 -0.68 -16.08
C ARG A 472 -6.20 -2.12 -15.60
N ALA A 473 -6.78 -2.50 -14.47
CA ALA A 473 -6.78 -3.87 -13.98
C ALA A 473 -7.46 -4.82 -14.97
N LEU A 474 -8.59 -4.43 -15.55
CA LEU A 474 -9.26 -5.20 -16.60
C LEU A 474 -8.46 -5.18 -17.91
N ALA A 475 -7.98 -4.02 -18.35
CA ALA A 475 -7.25 -3.88 -19.60
C ALA A 475 -5.95 -4.69 -19.65
N ILE A 476 -5.16 -4.70 -18.56
CA ILE A 476 -3.89 -5.44 -18.52
C ILE A 476 -4.08 -6.96 -18.62
N GLN A 477 -5.27 -7.45 -18.26
CA GLN A 477 -5.67 -8.85 -18.37
C GLN A 477 -6.32 -9.17 -19.73
N GLY A 478 -6.54 -8.18 -20.59
CA GLY A 478 -7.32 -8.35 -21.82
C GLY A 478 -8.81 -8.55 -21.58
N CYS A 479 -9.32 -8.13 -20.41
CA CYS A 479 -10.72 -8.27 -20.06
C CYS A 479 -11.58 -7.14 -20.64
N PRO A 480 -12.84 -7.41 -21.02
CA PRO A 480 -13.75 -6.38 -21.48
C PRO A 480 -13.98 -5.32 -20.39
N SER A 481 -13.96 -4.05 -20.76
CA SER A 481 -14.33 -2.94 -19.87
C SER A 481 -15.77 -3.02 -19.39
N SER A 482 -16.62 -3.77 -20.09
CA SER A 482 -18.02 -4.06 -19.74
C SER A 482 -18.18 -5.18 -18.72
N MET A 483 -17.11 -5.69 -18.12
CA MET A 483 -17.24 -6.68 -17.04
C MET A 483 -18.09 -6.07 -15.92
N PRO A 484 -19.13 -6.78 -15.43
CA PRO A 484 -19.97 -6.27 -14.36
C PRO A 484 -19.19 -6.12 -13.06
N HIS A 485 -19.63 -5.17 -12.23
CA HIS A 485 -19.17 -5.06 -10.85
C HIS A 485 -19.66 -6.25 -10.02
N ILE A 486 -18.94 -6.57 -8.94
CA ILE A 486 -19.40 -7.60 -8.02
C ILE A 486 -20.71 -7.14 -7.37
N THR A 487 -21.63 -8.07 -7.16
CA THR A 487 -22.85 -7.79 -6.39
C THR A 487 -22.47 -7.74 -4.91
N PRO A 488 -22.81 -6.66 -4.18
CA PRO A 488 -22.49 -6.58 -2.76
C PRO A 488 -23.14 -7.72 -1.97
N GLN A 489 -22.48 -8.16 -0.90
CA GLN A 489 -23.06 -9.10 0.04
C GLN A 489 -24.19 -8.44 0.85
N ALA A 490 -24.95 -9.26 1.58
CA ALA A 490 -25.98 -8.76 2.48
C ALA A 490 -25.32 -7.97 3.63
N PRO A 491 -25.73 -6.72 3.88
CA PRO A 491 -25.26 -5.99 5.05
C PRO A 491 -25.80 -6.62 6.33
N VAL A 492 -25.15 -6.33 7.46
CA VAL A 492 -25.61 -6.77 8.79
C VAL A 492 -26.04 -5.55 9.60
N LEU A 493 -27.34 -5.42 9.87
CA LEU A 493 -27.86 -4.33 10.68
C LEU A 493 -27.60 -4.62 12.16
N PHE A 494 -26.88 -3.71 12.84
CA PHE A 494 -26.51 -3.89 14.25
C PHE A 494 -27.52 -3.26 15.20
N THR A 495 -27.91 -2.01 14.94
CA THR A 495 -28.81 -1.25 15.81
C THR A 495 -29.69 -0.32 15.01
N ALA A 496 -30.86 0.01 15.57
CA ALA A 496 -31.82 1.00 15.07
C ALA A 496 -32.40 1.84 16.23
N ASN A 497 -31.62 2.07 17.29
CA ASN A 497 -32.08 2.74 18.52
C ASN A 497 -32.52 4.19 18.25
N GLY A 498 -33.74 4.57 18.62
CA GLY A 498 -34.28 5.91 18.34
C GLY A 498 -34.27 6.26 16.84
N GLY A 499 -34.34 5.25 15.97
CA GLY A 499 -34.22 5.44 14.51
C GLY A 499 -32.81 5.72 14.02
N ARG A 500 -31.78 5.62 14.88
CA ARG A 500 -30.36 5.75 14.52
C ARG A 500 -29.80 4.39 14.16
N LEU A 501 -29.42 4.23 12.89
CA LEU A 501 -28.99 2.96 12.33
C LEU A 501 -27.47 2.89 12.21
N ILE A 502 -26.93 1.73 12.58
CA ILE A 502 -25.56 1.33 12.28
C ILE A 502 -25.62 -0.09 11.72
N TRP A 503 -24.93 -0.32 10.60
CA TRP A 503 -24.80 -1.62 9.97
C TRP A 503 -23.37 -1.84 9.52
N ARG A 504 -23.00 -3.11 9.37
CA ARG A 504 -21.80 -3.54 8.66
C ARG A 504 -22.01 -3.36 7.17
N GLY A 505 -21.11 -2.62 6.54
CA GLY A 505 -21.14 -2.37 5.10
C GLY A 505 -20.80 -3.61 4.27
N SER A 506 -20.67 -3.43 2.97
CA SER A 506 -20.34 -4.52 2.04
C SER A 506 -19.48 -3.99 0.91
N ALA A 507 -18.39 -4.69 0.59
CA ALA A 507 -17.54 -4.37 -0.55
C ALA A 507 -18.38 -4.09 -1.81
N TRP A 508 -18.03 -2.99 -2.50
CA TRP A 508 -18.69 -2.50 -3.71
C TRP A 508 -20.14 -2.03 -3.55
N ALA A 509 -20.65 -1.87 -2.33
CA ALA A 509 -21.88 -1.11 -2.09
C ALA A 509 -21.64 0.37 -2.42
N ALA A 510 -22.37 0.89 -3.39
CA ALA A 510 -22.36 2.30 -3.75
C ALA A 510 -23.34 3.11 -2.89
N SER A 511 -24.42 2.48 -2.43
CA SER A 511 -25.38 3.07 -1.50
C SER A 511 -26.25 1.98 -0.85
N TYR A 512 -27.19 2.39 -0.02
CA TYR A 512 -28.10 1.52 0.70
C TYR A 512 -29.55 1.97 0.57
N ARG A 513 -30.45 0.98 0.61
CA ARG A 513 -31.89 1.15 0.78
C ARG A 513 -32.23 0.81 2.23
N ILE A 514 -33.03 1.65 2.86
CA ILE A 514 -33.51 1.47 4.24
C ILE A 514 -34.99 1.12 4.19
N PHE A 515 -35.39 0.10 4.94
CA PHE A 515 -36.79 -0.31 5.06
C PHE A 515 -37.23 -0.18 6.51
N ARG A 516 -38.50 0.18 6.69
CA ARG A 516 -39.15 0.26 8.00
C ARG A 516 -40.53 -0.36 7.91
N THR A 517 -40.92 -1.10 8.94
CA THR A 517 -42.30 -1.58 9.13
C THR A 517 -42.66 -1.53 10.62
N ALA A 518 -43.94 -1.46 10.96
CA ALA A 518 -44.37 -1.53 12.35
C ALA A 518 -44.04 -2.91 12.94
N PHE A 519 -43.86 -3.00 14.26
CA PHE A 519 -43.63 -4.30 14.88
C PHE A 519 -44.86 -5.21 14.68
N GLY A 520 -44.62 -6.43 14.20
CA GLY A 520 -45.69 -7.39 13.90
C GLY A 520 -46.31 -7.25 12.51
N THR A 521 -45.84 -6.31 11.68
CA THR A 521 -46.23 -6.20 10.26
C THR A 521 -45.11 -6.69 9.34
N GLU A 522 -45.48 -7.20 8.17
CA GLU A 522 -44.50 -7.62 7.15
C GLU A 522 -43.81 -6.39 6.52
N PHE A 523 -42.60 -6.61 6.00
CA PHE A 523 -41.89 -5.58 5.25
C PHE A 523 -42.44 -5.48 3.83
N ASN A 524 -42.69 -4.26 3.35
CA ASN A 524 -42.84 -4.00 1.93
C ASN A 524 -41.44 -3.78 1.31
N GLU A 525 -40.81 -4.85 0.85
CA GLU A 525 -39.43 -4.83 0.30
C GLU A 525 -39.34 -4.12 -1.08
N THR A 526 -40.47 -3.76 -1.68
CA THR A 526 -40.52 -2.96 -2.91
C THR A 526 -40.57 -1.45 -2.66
N ALA A 527 -40.92 -1.02 -1.43
CA ALA A 527 -41.09 0.39 -1.07
C ALA A 527 -40.13 0.77 0.08
N PRO A 528 -38.86 1.12 -0.24
CA PRO A 528 -37.91 1.52 0.78
C PRO A 528 -38.31 2.88 1.38
N LEU A 529 -38.04 3.05 2.68
CA LEU A 529 -38.18 4.34 3.36
C LEU A 529 -37.19 5.37 2.83
N ALA A 530 -35.96 4.94 2.53
CA ALA A 530 -34.91 5.77 1.97
C ALA A 530 -34.05 4.99 0.97
N THR A 531 -33.50 5.70 -0.02
CA THR A 531 -32.59 5.16 -1.04
C THR A 531 -31.40 6.08 -1.21
N GLY A 532 -30.27 5.59 -1.72
CA GLY A 532 -29.07 6.41 -1.92
C GLY A 532 -28.36 6.78 -0.61
N VAL A 533 -28.64 6.05 0.48
CA VAL A 533 -27.98 6.27 1.77
C VAL A 533 -26.54 5.78 1.66
N LEU A 534 -25.58 6.57 2.12
CA LEU A 534 -24.16 6.22 2.08
C LEU A 534 -23.69 5.81 3.47
N ASP A 535 -22.78 4.85 3.54
CA ASP A 535 -22.07 4.44 4.75
C ASP A 535 -20.64 5.01 4.81
N ARG A 536 -20.27 5.95 3.92
CA ARG A 536 -18.98 6.68 3.90
C ARG A 536 -18.75 7.50 5.17
N LYS A 537 -18.48 6.83 6.28
CA LYS A 537 -18.26 7.44 7.58
C LYS A 537 -16.99 6.87 8.16
N SER A 538 -16.09 7.76 8.57
CA SER A 538 -14.88 7.33 9.24
C SER A 538 -15.22 6.69 10.58
N ILE A 539 -14.51 5.62 10.95
CA ILE A 539 -14.70 4.99 12.25
C ILE A 539 -14.45 5.96 13.42
N ASN A 540 -13.48 6.88 13.27
CA ASN A 540 -13.19 7.95 14.22
C ASN A 540 -14.41 8.85 14.51
N ARG A 541 -15.23 9.11 13.49
CA ARG A 541 -16.48 9.86 13.63
C ARG A 541 -17.63 8.96 14.04
N LEU A 542 -17.70 7.73 13.57
CA LEU A 542 -18.77 6.80 13.91
C LEU A 542 -18.81 6.50 15.42
N VAL A 543 -17.65 6.34 16.07
CA VAL A 543 -17.59 6.10 17.52
C VAL A 543 -18.08 7.29 18.36
N THR A 544 -18.06 8.51 17.81
CA THR A 544 -18.54 9.72 18.51
C THR A 544 -19.98 10.07 18.15
N VAL A 545 -20.33 10.01 16.86
CA VAL A 545 -21.66 10.35 16.34
C VAL A 545 -22.66 9.20 16.55
N GLY A 546 -22.19 7.95 16.62
CA GLY A 546 -23.00 6.78 16.95
C GLY A 546 -24.15 6.51 15.98
N THR A 547 -24.01 6.87 14.71
CA THR A 547 -25.01 6.57 13.66
C THR A 547 -24.40 6.69 12.27
N LEU A 548 -24.78 5.79 11.36
CA LEU A 548 -24.55 5.95 9.92
C LEU A 548 -25.69 6.75 9.29
N TRP A 549 -26.94 6.45 9.65
CA TRP A 549 -28.14 7.11 9.14
C TRP A 549 -29.23 7.21 10.21
N THR A 550 -30.02 8.28 10.18
CA THR A 550 -31.11 8.50 11.15
C THR A 550 -32.45 8.64 10.44
N ASP A 551 -33.45 7.91 10.91
CA ASP A 551 -34.84 8.07 10.50
C ASP A 551 -35.46 9.31 11.14
N ALA A 552 -35.40 10.43 10.43
CA ALA A 552 -36.01 11.69 10.86
C ALA A 552 -37.56 11.65 10.89
N THR A 553 -38.17 10.56 10.42
CA THR A 553 -39.63 10.41 10.31
C THR A 553 -40.18 9.38 11.29
N LEU A 554 -39.37 8.88 12.23
CA LEU A 554 -39.77 7.87 13.20
C LEU A 554 -40.94 8.38 14.07
N PRO A 555 -42.11 7.73 14.05
CA PRO A 555 -43.24 8.12 14.89
C PRO A 555 -43.01 7.79 16.36
N ASN A 556 -43.54 8.64 17.25
CA ASN A 556 -43.45 8.44 18.71
C ASN A 556 -44.40 7.33 19.20
N GLY A 557 -43.96 6.57 20.19
CA GLY A 557 -44.81 5.65 20.96
C GLY A 557 -45.04 4.28 20.34
N GLU A 558 -44.47 3.99 19.17
CA GLU A 558 -44.56 2.69 18.51
C GLU A 558 -43.19 2.04 18.32
N ARG A 559 -43.16 0.70 18.33
CA ARG A 559 -41.97 -0.09 17.99
C ARG A 559 -41.96 -0.37 16.49
N TYR A 560 -40.82 -0.14 15.84
CA TYR A 560 -40.62 -0.41 14.42
C TYR A 560 -39.51 -1.43 14.21
N LEU A 561 -39.54 -2.11 13.07
CA LEU A 561 -38.46 -2.98 12.59
C LEU A 561 -37.80 -2.31 11.39
N TYR A 562 -36.47 -2.42 11.32
CA TYR A 562 -35.66 -1.94 10.22
C TYR A 562 -34.94 -3.09 9.51
N LYS A 563 -34.71 -2.91 8.21
CA LYS A 563 -33.82 -3.72 7.38
C LYS A 563 -33.02 -2.79 6.46
N VAL A 564 -31.86 -3.24 6.02
CA VAL A 564 -30.96 -2.52 5.11
C VAL A 564 -30.62 -3.42 3.93
N GLN A 565 -30.48 -2.85 2.74
CA GLN A 565 -30.04 -3.56 1.55
C GLN A 565 -28.98 -2.73 0.83
N ALA A 566 -27.82 -3.34 0.57
CA ALA A 566 -26.77 -2.72 -0.25
C ALA A 566 -27.17 -2.68 -1.72
N VAL A 567 -26.81 -1.58 -2.37
CA VAL A 567 -26.98 -1.31 -3.80
C VAL A 567 -25.58 -1.13 -4.40
N GLY A 568 -25.23 -1.98 -5.37
CA GLY A 568 -23.96 -1.94 -6.09
C GLY A 568 -23.88 -0.77 -7.09
N VAL A 569 -22.71 -0.62 -7.70
CA VAL A 569 -22.39 0.49 -8.64
C VAL A 569 -23.36 0.54 -9.84
N GLU A 570 -23.82 -0.60 -10.33
CA GLU A 570 -24.72 -0.68 -11.49
C GLU A 570 -26.17 -0.96 -11.04
N GLY A 571 -26.49 -0.71 -9.77
CA GLY A 571 -27.81 -0.94 -9.20
C GLY A 571 -28.09 -2.39 -8.78
N GLN A 572 -27.07 -3.27 -8.75
CA GLN A 572 -27.24 -4.63 -8.24
C GLN A 572 -27.72 -4.59 -6.79
N LEU A 573 -28.73 -5.39 -6.47
CA LEU A 573 -29.26 -5.48 -5.11
C LEU A 573 -28.69 -6.70 -4.41
N SER A 574 -28.08 -6.48 -3.24
CA SER A 574 -27.74 -7.56 -2.30
C SER A 574 -29.00 -8.23 -1.75
N PRO A 575 -28.90 -9.42 -1.14
CA PRO A 575 -29.92 -9.89 -0.20
C PRO A 575 -30.10 -8.88 0.94
N ILE A 576 -31.32 -8.76 1.44
CA ILE A 576 -31.64 -7.81 2.51
C ILE A 576 -31.06 -8.31 3.85
N SER A 577 -30.63 -7.39 4.72
CA SER A 577 -30.10 -7.68 6.05
C SER A 577 -31.09 -8.41 6.96
N ASN A 578 -30.56 -8.86 8.11
CA ASN A 578 -31.37 -9.16 9.28
C ASN A 578 -32.27 -7.97 9.70
N SER A 579 -33.37 -8.28 10.39
CA SER A 579 -34.26 -7.27 10.97
C SER A 579 -33.81 -6.86 12.37
N VAL A 580 -33.88 -5.56 12.67
CA VAL A 580 -33.59 -5.02 14.01
C VAL A 580 -34.72 -4.10 14.44
N ALA A 581 -35.19 -4.25 15.68
CA ALA A 581 -36.20 -3.37 16.25
C ALA A 581 -35.62 -2.04 16.71
N SER A 582 -36.34 -0.94 16.49
CA SER A 582 -36.09 0.28 17.25
C SER A 582 -36.57 0.08 18.68
N SER A 583 -35.72 0.42 19.65
CA SER A 583 -36.19 0.80 20.97
C SER A 583 -36.91 2.14 20.87
N ALA A 584 -38.06 2.26 21.53
CA ALA A 584 -38.62 3.56 21.83
C ALA A 584 -37.66 4.25 22.81
N ASP A 585 -37.28 5.49 22.50
CA ASP A 585 -36.53 6.34 23.44
C ASP A 585 -37.40 6.72 24.66
#